data_AF-A0AAX0B207-F1
#
_entry.id   AF-A0AAX0B207-F1
#
_cell.length_a   1.000
_cell.length_b   1.000
_cell.length_c   1.000
_cell.angle_alpha   90.00
_cell.angle_beta   90.00
_cell.angle_gamma   90.00
#
_symmetry.space_group_name_H-M   'P 1'
#
loop_
_entity.id
_entity.type
_entity.pdbx_description
1 polymer ?
#
loop_
_entity_poly.entity_id
_entity_poly.type
_entity_poly.pdbx_seq_one_letter_code
_entity_poly.pdbx_strand_id
1 'polypeptide(L)'
;MKRVFLGLLAIVIIIFIAGCNNNNPYAGEYKTSDNTILELNSNGKCKVINNSYKDVFYTYGKYTINDNKIEIAFDEDKQNYMRVKSLSGEVKGSNIEFYDYLGKESTYSKVE
;
A
#
# COMPACT_ATOMS: atom_id res chain seq x y z
N MET A 1 28.84 -25.19 -28.78
CA MET A 1 27.70 -25.32 -27.85
C MET A 1 27.83 -24.46 -26.58
N LYS A 2 28.95 -24.46 -25.85
CA LYS A 2 29.12 -23.67 -24.61
C LYS A 2 28.92 -22.14 -24.76
N ARG A 3 29.33 -21.54 -25.88
CA ARG A 3 29.19 -20.09 -26.14
C ARG A 3 27.74 -19.65 -26.42
N VAL A 4 26.93 -20.53 -27.01
CA VAL A 4 25.50 -20.26 -27.28
C VAL A 4 24.70 -20.36 -25.97
N PHE A 5 25.08 -21.31 -25.11
CA PHE A 5 24.47 -21.48 -23.78
C PHE A 5 24.72 -20.28 -22.86
N LEU A 6 25.92 -19.69 -22.90
CA LEU A 6 26.25 -18.46 -22.17
C LEU A 6 25.43 -17.25 -22.62
N GLY A 7 25.19 -17.12 -23.93
CA GLY A 7 24.35 -16.05 -24.48
C GLY A 7 22.89 -16.16 -24.04
N LEU A 8 22.33 -17.37 -24.05
CA LEU A 8 20.97 -17.65 -23.56
C LEU A 8 20.84 -17.37 -22.05
N LEU A 9 21.85 -17.73 -21.25
CA LEU A 9 21.85 -17.46 -19.81
C LEU A 9 21.84 -15.94 -19.52
N ALA A 10 22.61 -15.16 -20.27
CA ALA A 10 22.65 -13.70 -20.12
C ALA A 10 21.30 -13.04 -20.46
N ILE A 11 20.60 -13.53 -21.49
CA ILE A 11 19.27 -13.02 -21.87
C ILE A 11 18.25 -13.29 -20.76
N VAL A 12 18.25 -14.49 -20.16
CA VAL A 12 17.36 -14.84 -19.05
C VAL A 12 17.60 -13.93 -17.84
N ILE A 13 18.86 -13.68 -17.49
CA ILE A 13 19.22 -12.77 -16.37
C ILE A 13 18.71 -11.34 -16.61
N ILE A 14 18.83 -10.82 -17.84
CA ILE A 14 18.36 -9.48 -18.19
C ILE A 14 16.82 -9.37 -18.06
N ILE A 15 16.08 -10.42 -18.44
CA ILE A 15 14.61 -10.47 -18.31
C ILE A 15 14.19 -10.47 -16.83
N PHE A 16 14.92 -11.19 -15.96
CA PHE A 16 14.65 -11.18 -14.52
C PHE A 16 14.96 -9.83 -13.87
N ILE A 17 16.02 -9.12 -14.29
CA ILE A 17 16.36 -7.80 -13.75
C ILE A 17 15.35 -6.73 -14.19
N ALA A 18 14.86 -6.79 -15.44
CA ALA A 18 13.82 -5.88 -15.94
C ALA A 18 12.45 -6.11 -15.28
N GLY A 19 12.18 -7.33 -14.78
CA GLY A 19 10.99 -7.66 -13.98
C GLY A 19 11.01 -7.11 -12.55
N CYS A 20 12.15 -6.61 -12.06
CA CYS A 20 12.29 -5.98 -10.74
C CYS A 20 12.13 -4.45 -10.80
N ASN A 21 11.29 -3.93 -11.70
CA ASN A 21 10.80 -2.57 -11.52
C ASN A 21 9.86 -2.56 -10.32
N ASN A 22 10.27 -1.91 -9.23
CA ASN A 22 9.51 -1.67 -8.01
C ASN A 22 8.26 -0.78 -8.22
N ASN A 23 7.58 -0.89 -9.36
CA ASN A 23 6.30 -0.26 -9.60
C ASN A 23 5.25 -1.07 -8.85
N ASN A 24 5.12 -0.77 -7.56
CA ASN A 24 3.96 -1.18 -6.80
C ASN A 24 2.72 -0.49 -7.43
N PRO A 25 1.82 -1.22 -8.11
CA PRO A 25 0.69 -0.62 -8.82
C PRO A 25 -0.34 0.03 -7.87
N TYR A 26 -0.25 -0.31 -6.59
CA TYR A 26 -1.08 0.21 -5.52
C TYR A 26 -0.49 1.46 -4.87
N ALA A 27 0.73 1.87 -5.24
CA ALA A 27 1.26 3.14 -4.79
C ALA A 27 0.40 4.31 -5.32
N GLY A 28 0.25 5.34 -4.50
CA GLY A 28 -0.57 6.50 -4.79
C GLY A 28 -1.28 7.04 -3.56
N GLU A 29 -2.06 8.10 -3.79
CA GLU A 29 -2.94 8.68 -2.81
C GLU A 29 -4.35 8.11 -2.97
N TYR A 30 -5.00 7.81 -1.85
CA TYR A 30 -6.38 7.40 -1.79
C TYR A 30 -7.12 8.25 -0.78
N LYS A 31 -8.40 8.52 -1.03
CA LYS A 31 -9.19 9.45 -0.23
C LYS A 31 -10.58 8.89 0.07
N THR A 32 -11.03 9.08 1.29
CA THR A 32 -12.41 8.79 1.73
C THR A 32 -13.33 10.00 1.49
N SER A 33 -14.64 9.80 1.61
CA SER A 33 -15.63 10.88 1.54
C SER A 33 -15.51 11.93 2.66
N ASP A 34 -14.92 11.56 3.81
CA ASP A 34 -14.71 12.44 4.96
C ASP A 34 -13.34 13.17 4.95
N ASN A 35 -12.64 13.12 3.82
CA ASN A 35 -11.30 13.69 3.58
C ASN A 35 -10.14 13.03 4.34
N THR A 36 -10.33 11.85 4.92
CA THR A 36 -9.19 11.03 5.35
C THR A 36 -8.40 10.56 4.12
N ILE A 37 -7.08 10.73 4.16
CA ILE A 37 -6.17 10.38 3.06
C ILE A 37 -5.30 9.20 3.48
N LEU A 38 -5.15 8.22 2.61
CA LEU A 38 -4.18 7.14 2.70
C LEU A 38 -3.15 7.29 1.58
N GLU A 39 -1.90 7.52 1.93
CA GLU A 39 -0.78 7.47 0.98
C GLU A 39 -0.08 6.11 1.08
N LEU A 40 -0.01 5.39 -0.04
CA LEU A 40 0.76 4.16 -0.20
C LEU A 40 1.99 4.46 -1.05
N ASN A 41 3.19 4.18 -0.55
CA ASN A 41 4.42 4.36 -1.33
C ASN A 41 4.92 3.06 -1.95
N SER A 42 5.80 3.16 -2.95
CA SER A 42 6.36 2.00 -3.66
C SER A 42 7.17 1.04 -2.77
N ASN A 43 7.60 1.50 -1.60
CA ASN A 43 8.48 0.77 -0.69
C ASN A 43 7.72 0.06 0.44
N GLY A 44 6.40 -0.10 0.31
CA GLY A 44 5.57 -0.79 1.31
C GLY A 44 5.34 -0.01 2.60
N LYS A 45 5.59 1.30 2.62
CA LYS A 45 5.22 2.19 3.74
C LYS A 45 3.96 2.96 3.39
N CYS A 46 3.18 3.30 4.41
CA CYS A 46 1.97 4.08 4.28
C CYS A 46 1.90 5.19 5.33
N LYS A 47 1.03 6.16 5.05
CA LYS A 47 0.67 7.25 5.98
C LYS A 47 -0.84 7.52 5.84
N VAL A 48 -1.55 7.53 6.97
CA VAL A 48 -2.94 7.98 7.05
C VAL A 48 -2.94 9.42 7.57
N ILE A 49 -3.66 10.29 6.88
CA ILE A 49 -3.82 11.71 7.23
C ILE A 49 -5.29 11.96 7.49
N ASN A 50 -5.64 12.37 8.71
CA ASN A 50 -6.97 12.88 9.00
C ASN A 50 -6.90 14.39 9.16
N ASN A 51 -7.55 15.09 8.25
CA ASN A 51 -7.66 16.56 8.24
C ASN A 51 -9.09 17.04 8.47
N SER A 52 -9.98 16.16 8.96
CA SER A 52 -11.39 16.50 9.19
C SER A 52 -11.57 17.44 10.39
N TYR A 53 -10.53 17.61 11.22
CA TYR A 53 -10.49 18.49 12.38
C TYR A 53 -9.62 19.73 12.12
N LYS A 54 -9.64 20.69 13.06
CA LYS A 54 -8.79 21.89 13.02
C LYS A 54 -7.30 21.55 12.98
N ASP A 55 -6.91 20.46 13.64
CA ASP A 55 -5.55 19.92 13.65
C ASP A 55 -5.44 18.73 12.69
N VAL A 56 -4.28 18.57 12.06
CA VAL A 56 -4.00 17.46 11.16
C VAL A 56 -3.32 16.32 11.92
N PHE A 57 -3.89 15.12 11.84
CA PHE A 57 -3.33 13.93 12.48
C PHE A 57 -2.69 13.02 11.44
N TYR A 58 -1.53 12.48 11.81
CA TYR A 58 -0.76 11.56 10.98
C TYR A 58 -0.56 10.25 11.72
N THR A 59 -0.86 9.14 11.05
CA THR A 59 -0.52 7.79 11.50
C THR A 59 0.35 7.13 10.43
N TYR A 60 1.46 6.52 10.83
CA TYR A 60 2.42 5.88 9.92
C TYR A 60 2.40 4.37 10.09
N GLY A 61 2.71 3.65 9.02
CA GLY A 61 2.84 2.19 9.08
C GLY A 61 3.47 1.59 7.84
N LYS A 62 3.44 0.26 7.80
CA LYS A 62 3.81 -0.55 6.64
C LYS A 62 2.60 -1.28 6.13
N TYR A 63 2.56 -1.54 4.83
CA TYR A 63 1.47 -2.28 4.21
C TYR A 63 1.99 -3.43 3.35
N THR A 64 1.18 -4.47 3.25
CA THR A 64 1.36 -5.60 2.35
C THR A 64 0.07 -5.81 1.57
N ILE A 65 0.19 -6.28 0.32
CA ILE A 65 -0.96 -6.65 -0.51
C ILE A 65 -0.69 -8.03 -1.11
N ASN A 66 -1.55 -9.00 -0.80
CA ASN A 66 -1.49 -10.37 -1.33
C ASN A 66 -2.91 -10.82 -1.69
N ASP A 67 -3.12 -11.35 -2.88
CA ASP A 67 -4.43 -11.82 -3.37
C ASP A 67 -5.56 -10.79 -3.15
N ASN A 68 -5.31 -9.54 -3.55
CA ASN A 68 -6.18 -8.37 -3.34
C ASN A 68 -6.49 -8.04 -1.87
N LYS A 69 -5.91 -8.72 -0.89
CA LYS A 69 -6.05 -8.37 0.52
C LYS A 69 -4.94 -7.44 0.92
N ILE A 70 -5.31 -6.32 1.54
CA ILE A 70 -4.36 -5.38 2.13
C ILE A 70 -4.31 -5.55 3.63
N GLU A 71 -3.11 -5.50 4.20
CA GLU A 71 -2.91 -5.36 5.63
C GLU A 71 -1.98 -4.17 5.89
N ILE A 72 -2.35 -3.31 6.82
CA ILE A 72 -1.52 -2.22 7.33
C ILE A 72 -1.14 -2.55 8.77
N ALA A 73 0.16 -2.56 9.07
CA ALA A 73 0.68 -2.61 10.43
C ALA A 73 1.21 -1.22 10.80
N PHE A 74 0.67 -0.63 11.87
CA PHE A 74 1.06 0.70 12.31
C PHE A 74 2.32 0.70 13.16
N ASP A 75 3.11 1.76 13.03
CA ASP A 75 4.34 1.95 13.79
C ASP A 75 4.01 2.15 15.29
N GLU A 76 4.43 1.22 16.15
CA GLU A 76 4.15 1.28 17.60
C GLU A 76 4.91 2.40 18.34
N ASP A 77 6.02 2.86 17.76
CA ASP A 77 6.89 3.90 18.30
C ASP A 77 6.44 5.33 17.92
N LYS A 78 5.39 5.46 17.11
CA LYS A 78 4.86 6.74 16.64
C LYS A 78 3.44 6.98 17.12
N GLN A 79 3.05 8.25 17.10
CA GLN A 79 1.67 8.62 17.39
C GLN A 79 0.74 7.97 16.35
N ASN A 80 -0.26 7.25 16.84
CA ASN A 80 -1.25 6.56 16.05
C ASN A 80 -2.64 7.01 16.52
N TYR A 81 -3.29 7.89 15.75
CA TYR A 81 -4.61 8.42 16.13
C TYR A 81 -5.72 7.37 16.00
N MET A 82 -5.52 6.34 15.17
CA MET A 82 -6.51 5.29 14.92
C MET A 82 -6.61 4.31 16.10
N ARG A 83 -5.61 4.31 17.01
CA ARG A 83 -5.58 3.50 18.25
C ARG A 83 -5.77 2.00 18.02
N VAL A 84 -5.40 1.51 16.85
CA VAL A 84 -5.37 0.08 16.48
C VAL A 84 -3.97 -0.30 16.04
N LYS A 85 -3.57 -1.55 16.22
CA LYS A 85 -2.24 -2.03 15.80
C LYS A 85 -2.15 -2.26 14.30
N SER A 86 -3.26 -2.66 13.69
CA SER A 86 -3.34 -2.95 12.27
C SER A 86 -4.72 -2.66 11.71
N LEU A 87 -4.80 -2.59 10.38
CA LEU A 87 -6.02 -2.60 9.60
C LEU A 87 -5.93 -3.66 8.53
N SER A 88 -7.05 -4.29 8.22
CA SER A 88 -7.17 -5.25 7.13
C SER A 88 -8.30 -4.82 6.21
N GLY A 89 -8.14 -5.15 4.93
CA GLY A 89 -9.08 -4.73 3.89
C GLY A 89 -8.88 -5.47 2.58
N GLU A 90 -9.61 -5.02 1.57
CA GLU A 90 -9.56 -5.55 0.21
C GLU A 90 -9.37 -4.43 -0.82
N VAL A 91 -8.56 -4.71 -1.84
CA VAL A 91 -8.38 -3.87 -3.01
C VAL A 91 -9.46 -4.24 -4.03
N LYS A 92 -10.29 -3.27 -4.42
CA LYS A 92 -11.36 -3.43 -5.41
C LYS A 92 -11.21 -2.40 -6.53
N GLY A 93 -10.53 -2.80 -7.60
CA GLY A 93 -10.20 -1.92 -8.71
C GLY A 93 -9.32 -0.75 -8.27
N SER A 94 -9.81 0.48 -8.43
CA SER A 94 -9.12 1.70 -7.97
C SER A 94 -9.39 2.02 -6.50
N ASN A 95 -10.11 1.17 -5.76
CA ASN A 95 -10.51 1.44 -4.39
C ASN A 95 -9.85 0.45 -3.42
N ILE A 96 -9.77 0.86 -2.15
CA ILE A 96 -9.39 0.02 -1.03
C ILE A 96 -10.48 0.14 0.03
N GLU A 97 -11.02 -0.99 0.45
CA GLU A 97 -12.05 -1.07 1.48
C GLU A 97 -11.44 -1.66 2.75
N PHE A 98 -11.47 -0.91 3.85
CA PHE A 98 -11.00 -1.38 5.15
C PHE A 98 -12.17 -1.72 6.06
N TYR A 99 -11.99 -2.77 6.86
CA TYR A 99 -12.93 -3.18 7.89
C TYR A 99 -12.50 -2.61 9.25
N ASP A 100 -13.36 -1.82 9.88
CA ASP A 100 -13.23 -1.37 11.27
C ASP A 100 -13.64 -2.52 12.24
N TYR A 101 -13.11 -2.50 13.47
CA TYR A 101 -13.46 -3.41 14.56
C TYR A 101 -14.97 -3.48 14.90
N LEU A 102 -15.74 -2.46 14.53
CA LEU A 102 -17.21 -2.41 14.62
C LEU A 102 -17.92 -3.05 13.41
N GLY A 103 -17.16 -3.58 12.44
CA GLY A 103 -17.67 -4.10 11.17
C GLY A 103 -18.11 -3.01 10.19
N LYS A 104 -17.84 -1.73 10.48
CA LYS A 104 -18.07 -0.65 9.51
C LYS A 104 -16.98 -0.68 8.45
N GLU A 105 -17.39 -0.41 7.22
CA GLU A 105 -16.49 -0.36 6.08
C GLU A 105 -16.11 1.08 5.78
N SER A 106 -14.83 1.32 5.49
CA SER A 106 -14.33 2.61 5.00
C SER A 106 -13.73 2.43 3.62
N THR A 107 -14.29 3.12 2.62
CA THR A 107 -13.82 3.07 1.24
C THR A 107 -12.89 4.23 0.93
N TYR A 108 -11.66 3.90 0.56
CA TYR A 108 -10.63 4.83 0.09
C TYR A 108 -10.53 4.72 -1.43
N SER A 109 -10.86 5.79 -2.15
CA SER A 109 -10.82 5.83 -3.61
C SER A 109 -9.51 6.45 -4.10
N LYS A 110 -8.85 5.85 -5.10
CA LYS A 110 -7.59 6.40 -5.64
C LYS A 110 -7.80 7.79 -6.24
N VAL A 111 -6.89 8.70 -5.93
CA VAL A 111 -6.85 10.04 -6.52
C VAL A 111 -6.03 9.95 -7.81
N GLU A 112 -6.62 10.38 -8.94
CA GLU A 112 -5.99 10.42 -10.27
C GLU A 112 -5.01 11.59 -10.43
#